data_AF-A0A1Y4KG20-F1
#
_entry.id   AF-A0A1Y4KG20-F1
#
_cell.length_a   1.000
_cell.length_b   1.000
_cell.length_c   1.000
_cell.angle_alpha   90.00
_cell.angle_beta   90.00
_cell.angle_gamma   90.00
#
_symmetry.space_group_name_H-M   'P 1'
#
loop_
_entity.id
_entity.type
_entity.pdbx_description
1 polymer ?
#
loop_
_entity_poly.entity_id
_entity_poly.type
_entity_poly.pdbx_seq_one_letter_code
_entity_poly.pdbx_strand_id
1 'polypeptide(L)'
;EIALRYAWGLFNLSCDQDVAEAEVSVERLRELQERYSGNEEIAVTYAKGLVNLSCDQDVAEAEVTVERLAELYEQYSGNQEIALEYAKGLVNLSDRQAVGEVLETIRHLEKLYRMYSDNEEMTVAYAKGLYNLAVKQTAQEAQITIAKIESLCQRYPKNDTMKKIMKALAKLQNK
;
A
#
# COMPACT_ATOMS: atom_id res chain seq x y z
N GLU A 1 16.23 -10.08 -20.16
CA GLU A 1 16.66 -11.00 -19.08
C GLU A 1 17.66 -10.38 -18.11
N ILE A 2 18.84 -9.88 -18.53
CA ILE A 2 19.83 -9.27 -17.62
C ILE A 2 19.26 -8.07 -16.85
N ALA A 3 18.53 -7.17 -17.52
CA ALA A 3 17.90 -6.01 -16.87
C ALA A 3 16.91 -6.41 -15.78
N LEU A 4 16.06 -7.41 -16.02
CA LEU A 4 15.10 -7.91 -15.03
C LEU A 4 15.81 -8.52 -13.81
N ARG A 5 16.86 -9.33 -14.03
CA ARG A 5 17.66 -9.88 -12.92
C ARG A 5 18.35 -8.78 -12.11
N TYR A 6 18.82 -7.73 -12.78
CA TYR A 6 19.39 -6.56 -12.12
C TYR A 6 18.32 -5.82 -11.28
N ALA A 7 17.11 -5.65 -11.81
CA ALA A 7 15.98 -5.09 -11.06
C ALA A 7 15.69 -5.89 -9.79
N TRP A 8 15.57 -7.21 -9.88
CA TRP A 8 15.36 -8.05 -8.70
C TRP A 8 16.50 -7.96 -7.69
N GLY A 9 17.75 -7.84 -8.16
CA GLY A 9 18.90 -7.60 -7.30
C GLY A 9 18.78 -6.30 -6.51
N LEU A 10 18.40 -5.20 -7.17
CA LEU A 10 18.18 -3.91 -6.52
C LEU A 10 17.00 -3.95 -5.53
N PHE A 11 15.91 -4.61 -5.91
CA PHE A 11 14.75 -4.78 -5.01
C PHE A 11 15.15 -5.55 -3.74
N ASN A 12 15.78 -6.72 -3.89
CA ASN A 12 16.23 -7.50 -2.74
C ASN A 12 17.18 -6.71 -1.86
N LEU A 13 18.11 -5.96 -2.47
CA LEU A 13 19.03 -5.10 -1.74
C LEU A 13 18.28 -4.03 -0.93
N SER A 14 17.26 -3.39 -1.52
CA SER A 14 16.44 -2.39 -0.80
C SER A 14 15.72 -2.96 0.43
N CYS A 15 15.40 -4.26 0.46
CA CYS A 15 14.77 -4.90 1.61
C CYS A 15 15.70 -5.13 2.81
N ASP A 16 17.01 -5.19 2.58
CA ASP A 16 18.01 -5.48 3.63
C ASP A 16 18.78 -4.22 4.08
N GLN A 17 18.53 -3.08 3.41
CA GLN A 17 19.24 -1.82 3.60
C GLN A 17 18.50 -0.85 4.53
N ASP A 18 19.22 0.15 5.04
CA ASP A 18 18.57 1.30 5.68
C ASP A 18 17.82 2.16 4.64
N VAL A 19 17.00 3.11 5.11
CA VAL A 19 16.14 3.93 4.24
C VAL A 19 16.94 4.70 3.18
N ALA A 20 18.10 5.26 3.55
CA ALA A 20 18.90 6.06 2.63
C ALA A 20 19.55 5.20 1.54
N GLU A 21 20.06 4.03 1.91
CA GLU A 21 20.60 3.07 0.96
C GLU A 21 19.51 2.43 0.08
N ALA A 22 18.35 2.13 0.66
CA ALA A 22 17.18 1.63 -0.06
C ALA A 22 16.69 2.65 -1.08
N GLU A 23 16.70 3.95 -0.75
CA GLU A 23 16.34 5.03 -1.67
C GLU A 23 17.25 5.03 -2.91
N VAL A 24 18.56 4.87 -2.73
CA VAL A 24 19.51 4.75 -3.85
C VAL A 24 19.19 3.54 -4.74
N SER A 25 18.85 2.40 -4.13
CA SER A 25 18.45 1.20 -4.86
C SER A 25 17.14 1.41 -5.63
N VAL A 26 16.17 2.11 -5.04
CA VAL A 26 14.88 2.45 -5.66
C VAL A 26 15.02 3.49 -6.78
N GLU A 27 15.90 4.48 -6.65
CA GLU A 27 16.21 5.41 -7.74
C GLU A 27 16.82 4.69 -8.95
N ARG A 28 17.70 3.70 -8.71
CA ARG A 28 18.22 2.85 -9.80
C ARG A 28 17.12 2.00 -10.43
N LEU A 29 16.13 1.55 -9.66
CA LEU A 29 14.95 0.87 -10.20
C LEU A 29 14.11 1.81 -11.06
N ARG A 30 13.95 3.07 -10.66
CA ARG A 30 13.26 4.10 -11.45
C ARG A 30 13.95 4.33 -12.79
N GLU A 31 15.26 4.60 -12.78
CA GLU A 31 16.05 4.77 -14.01
C GLU A 31 15.93 3.56 -14.94
N LEU A 32 15.93 2.35 -14.37
CA LEU A 32 15.77 1.12 -15.12
C LEU A 32 14.36 0.98 -15.70
N GLN A 33 13.32 1.29 -14.92
CA GLN A 33 11.93 1.28 -15.38
C GLN A 33 11.71 2.29 -16.51
N GLU A 34 12.25 3.51 -16.40
CA GLU A 34 12.17 4.53 -17.45
C GLU A 34 12.86 4.05 -18.74
N ARG A 35 14.05 3.44 -18.62
CA ARG A 35 14.81 2.89 -19.75
C ARG A 35 14.08 1.72 -20.43
N TYR A 36 13.31 0.95 -19.67
CA TYR A 36 12.56 -0.22 -20.15
C TYR A 36 11.05 -0.03 -19.94
N SER A 37 10.52 1.15 -20.27
CA SER A 37 9.13 1.56 -19.99
C SER A 37 8.03 0.68 -20.60
N GLY A 38 8.36 -0.23 -21.53
CA GLY A 38 7.43 -1.25 -22.02
C GLY A 38 7.46 -2.58 -21.25
N ASN A 39 8.29 -2.71 -20.21
CA ASN A 39 8.46 -3.95 -19.46
C ASN A 39 7.71 -3.88 -18.13
N GLU A 40 6.55 -4.52 -18.08
CA GLU A 40 5.70 -4.55 -16.88
C GLU A 40 6.37 -5.22 -15.68
N GLU A 41 7.21 -6.24 -15.87
CA GLU A 41 7.88 -6.92 -14.75
C GLU A 41 8.90 -6.01 -14.06
N ILE A 42 9.60 -5.16 -14.82
CA ILE A 42 10.50 -4.14 -14.26
C ILE A 42 9.69 -3.06 -13.53
N ALA A 43 8.56 -2.62 -14.11
CA ALA A 43 7.67 -1.66 -13.46
C ALA A 43 7.10 -2.20 -12.13
N VAL A 44 6.64 -3.45 -12.11
CA VAL A 44 6.23 -4.15 -10.88
C VAL A 44 7.37 -4.20 -9.86
N THR A 45 8.59 -4.49 -10.30
CA THR A 45 9.76 -4.56 -9.41
C THR A 45 10.07 -3.19 -8.80
N TYR A 46 9.97 -2.11 -9.58
CA TYR A 46 10.08 -0.74 -9.08
C TYR A 46 8.98 -0.41 -8.07
N ALA A 47 7.72 -0.76 -8.37
CA ALA A 47 6.59 -0.57 -7.45
C ALA A 47 6.81 -1.25 -6.09
N LYS A 48 7.31 -2.49 -6.09
CA LYS A 48 7.66 -3.22 -4.86
C LYS A 48 8.78 -2.52 -4.07
N GLY A 49 9.77 -1.98 -4.76
CA GLY A 49 10.83 -1.17 -4.14
C GLY A 49 10.28 0.08 -3.46
N LEU A 50 9.36 0.81 -4.11
CA LEU A 50 8.67 1.96 -3.52
C LEU A 50 7.86 1.57 -2.28
N VAL A 51 7.13 0.45 -2.32
CA VAL A 51 6.39 -0.04 -1.14
C VAL A 51 7.34 -0.33 0.01
N ASN A 52 8.44 -1.02 -0.24
CA ASN A 52 9.45 -1.30 0.77
C ASN A 52 10.04 -0.01 1.36
N LEU A 53 10.37 0.97 0.53
CA LEU A 53 10.89 2.27 0.97
C LEU A 53 9.89 3.01 1.88
N SER A 54 8.61 3.00 1.51
CA SER A 54 7.53 3.62 2.32
C SER A 54 7.30 2.93 3.68
N CYS A 55 7.86 1.73 3.92
CA CYS A 55 7.69 1.02 5.18
C CYS A 55 8.42 1.66 6.35
N ASP A 56 9.44 2.50 6.11
CA ASP A 56 10.27 3.10 7.17
C ASP A 56 10.51 4.62 7.00
N GLN A 57 10.09 5.19 5.88
CA GLN A 57 10.11 6.64 5.63
C GLN A 57 9.27 7.46 6.61
N ASP A 58 9.60 8.75 6.73
CA ASP A 58 8.71 9.70 7.39
C ASP A 58 7.46 10.00 6.54
N VAL A 59 6.53 10.80 7.06
CA VAL A 59 5.26 11.09 6.35
C VAL A 59 5.50 11.79 5.01
N ALA A 60 6.38 12.80 4.98
CA ALA A 60 6.59 13.62 3.79
C ALA A 60 7.30 12.81 2.68
N GLU A 61 8.29 12.01 3.07
CA GLU A 61 8.97 11.08 2.18
C GLU A 61 8.01 9.99 1.64
N ALA A 62 7.16 9.43 2.52
CA ALA A 62 6.18 8.43 2.12
C ALA A 62 5.10 9.02 1.17
N GLU A 63 4.73 10.29 1.31
CA GLU A 63 3.82 10.97 0.38
C GLU A 63 4.40 11.03 -1.03
N VAL A 64 5.67 11.43 -1.16
CA VAL A 64 6.37 11.44 -2.46
C VAL A 64 6.47 10.04 -3.06
N THR A 65 6.79 9.04 -2.23
CA THR A 65 6.86 7.64 -2.66
C THR A 65 5.50 7.11 -3.14
N VAL A 66 4.40 7.49 -2.47
CA VAL A 66 3.04 7.13 -2.86
C VAL A 66 2.59 7.86 -4.12
N GLU A 67 3.00 9.11 -4.33
CA GLU A 67 2.77 9.84 -5.57
C GLU A 67 3.43 9.14 -6.76
N ARG A 68 4.68 8.68 -6.62
CA ARG A 68 5.37 7.86 -7.63
C ARG A 68 4.65 6.55 -7.93
N LEU A 69 4.09 5.89 -6.91
CA LEU A 69 3.25 4.70 -7.10
C LEU A 69 1.96 5.04 -7.87
N ALA A 70 1.35 6.20 -7.61
CA ALA A 70 0.17 6.67 -8.32
C ALA A 70 0.47 6.94 -9.80
N GLU A 71 1.55 7.66 -10.10
CA GLU A 71 2.02 7.91 -11.47
C GLU A 71 2.29 6.61 -12.23
N LEU A 72 2.96 5.65 -11.57
CA LEU A 72 3.24 4.35 -12.13
C LEU A 72 1.95 3.55 -12.40
N TYR A 73 0.98 3.59 -11.49
CA TYR A 73 -0.32 2.99 -11.69
C TYR A 73 -1.10 3.61 -12.86
N GLU A 74 -1.01 4.93 -13.05
CA GLU A 74 -1.61 5.60 -14.21
C GLU A 74 -0.94 5.16 -15.51
N GLN A 75 0.40 5.09 -15.53
CA GLN A 75 1.17 4.65 -16.69
C GLN A 75 0.83 3.20 -17.09
N TYR A 76 0.71 2.29 -16.13
CA TYR A 76 0.37 0.88 -16.35
C TYR A 76 -1.07 0.58 -15.96
N SER A 77 -2.00 1.47 -16.32
CA SER A 77 -3.42 1.29 -16.04
C SER A 77 -3.92 -0.06 -16.56
N GLY A 78 -4.46 -0.88 -15.66
CA GLY A 78 -4.89 -2.25 -15.93
C GLY A 78 -3.97 -3.33 -15.39
N ASN A 79 -2.71 -3.01 -15.06
CA ASN A 79 -1.84 -3.94 -14.34
C ASN A 79 -2.26 -4.01 -12.86
N GLN A 80 -2.87 -5.13 -12.51
CA GLN A 80 -3.43 -5.34 -11.17
C GLN A 80 -2.36 -5.45 -10.07
N GLU A 81 -1.14 -5.91 -10.40
CA GLU A 81 -0.05 -6.02 -9.42
C GLU A 81 0.47 -4.63 -9.05
N ILE A 82 0.66 -3.73 -10.03
CA ILE A 82 1.03 -2.33 -9.76
C ILE A 82 -0.08 -1.61 -8.96
N ALA A 83 -1.34 -1.82 -9.31
CA ALA A 83 -2.46 -1.27 -8.55
C ALA A 83 -2.45 -1.71 -7.07
N LEU A 84 -2.10 -2.98 -6.84
CA LEU A 84 -1.97 -3.53 -5.50
C LEU A 84 -0.76 -2.95 -4.75
N GLU A 85 0.40 -2.76 -5.41
CA GLU A 85 1.55 -2.09 -4.79
C GLU A 85 1.22 -0.63 -4.44
N TYR A 86 0.47 0.09 -5.30
CA TYR A 86 -0.04 1.41 -4.96
C TYR A 86 -0.94 1.37 -3.70
N ALA A 87 -1.86 0.40 -3.61
CA ALA A 87 -2.68 0.22 -2.42
C ALA A 87 -1.84 -0.08 -1.16
N LYS A 88 -0.76 -0.86 -1.26
CA LYS A 88 0.14 -1.12 -0.14
C LYS A 88 0.89 0.14 0.30
N GLY A 89 1.37 0.96 -0.62
CA GLY A 89 1.97 2.25 -0.31
C GLY A 89 1.00 3.18 0.43
N LEU A 90 -0.25 3.28 -0.04
CA LEU A 90 -1.31 4.03 0.65
C LEU A 90 -1.57 3.50 2.07
N VAL A 91 -1.52 2.18 2.29
CA VAL A 91 -1.62 1.61 3.64
C VAL A 91 -0.46 2.07 4.52
N ASN A 92 0.78 2.01 4.04
CA ASN A 92 1.95 2.45 4.78
C ASN A 92 1.89 3.94 5.13
N LEU A 93 1.42 4.78 4.20
CA LEU A 93 1.21 6.21 4.42
C LEU A 93 0.10 6.47 5.46
N SER A 94 -1.03 5.77 5.34
CA SER A 94 -2.18 5.95 6.25
C SER A 94 -1.87 5.66 7.72
N ASP A 95 -0.91 4.77 7.99
CA ASP A 95 -0.50 4.44 9.36
C ASP A 95 0.14 5.64 10.07
N ARG A 96 0.84 6.47 9.30
CA ARG A 96 1.64 7.60 9.80
C ARG A 96 0.92 8.94 9.76
N GLN A 97 0.05 9.14 8.79
CA GLN A 97 -0.68 10.41 8.60
C GLN A 97 -1.53 10.82 9.81
N ALA A 98 -1.79 12.12 9.92
CA ALA A 98 -2.78 12.65 10.86
C ALA A 98 -4.22 12.34 10.36
N VAL A 99 -5.21 12.45 11.26
CA VAL A 99 -6.61 12.12 10.93
C VAL A 99 -7.20 12.93 9.76
N GLY A 100 -6.72 14.17 9.54
CA GLY A 100 -7.19 15.04 8.46
C GLY A 100 -6.74 14.60 7.06
N GLU A 101 -5.53 14.03 6.96
CA GLU A 101 -4.90 13.64 5.69
C GLU A 101 -5.29 12.21 5.31
N VAL A 102 -5.39 11.31 6.30
CA VAL A 102 -5.67 9.89 6.06
C VAL A 102 -7.00 9.66 5.33
N LEU A 103 -7.98 10.57 5.45
CA LEU A 103 -9.27 10.46 4.77
C LEU A 103 -9.12 10.44 3.24
N GLU A 104 -8.20 11.23 2.67
CA GLU A 104 -7.96 11.21 1.23
C GLU A 104 -7.28 9.89 0.80
N THR A 105 -6.30 9.44 1.57
CA THR A 105 -5.66 8.13 1.41
C THR A 105 -6.68 6.98 1.42
N ILE A 106 -7.69 7.04 2.31
CA ILE A 106 -8.79 6.06 2.35
C ILE A 106 -9.69 6.15 1.11
N ARG A 107 -9.92 7.35 0.56
CA ARG A 107 -10.69 7.50 -0.70
C ARG A 107 -9.98 6.86 -1.88
N HIS A 108 -8.65 7.01 -1.97
CA HIS A 108 -7.86 6.31 -2.99
C HIS A 108 -7.93 4.79 -2.84
N LEU A 109 -7.77 4.28 -1.61
CA LEU A 109 -7.93 2.84 -1.33
C LEU A 109 -9.34 2.34 -1.67
N GLU A 110 -10.38 3.10 -1.37
CA GLU A 110 -11.76 2.73 -1.73
C GLU A 110 -11.95 2.66 -3.24
N LYS A 111 -11.38 3.60 -4.01
CA LYS A 111 -11.42 3.58 -5.47
C LYS A 111 -10.75 2.32 -6.03
N LEU A 112 -9.58 1.97 -5.52
CA LEU A 112 -8.86 0.74 -5.92
C LEU A 112 -9.64 -0.52 -5.53
N TYR A 113 -10.17 -0.58 -4.31
CA TYR A 113 -11.04 -1.68 -3.87
C TYR A 113 -12.26 -1.86 -4.76
N ARG A 114 -12.95 -0.78 -5.15
CA ARG A 114 -14.12 -0.87 -6.04
C ARG A 114 -13.72 -1.37 -7.43
N MET A 115 -12.56 -0.96 -7.93
CA MET A 115 -12.06 -1.38 -9.24
C MET A 115 -11.63 -2.85 -9.26
N TYR A 116 -10.97 -3.33 -8.21
CA TYR A 116 -10.45 -4.69 -8.09
C TYR A 116 -11.16 -5.47 -6.97
N SER A 117 -12.49 -5.37 -6.94
CA SER A 117 -13.27 -5.82 -5.77
C SER A 117 -13.25 -7.33 -5.57
N ASP A 118 -12.99 -8.11 -6.61
CA ASP A 118 -12.80 -9.57 -6.59
C ASP A 118 -11.41 -9.99 -6.11
N ASN A 119 -10.46 -9.05 -6.00
CA ASN A 119 -9.14 -9.32 -5.46
C ASN A 119 -9.14 -9.29 -3.93
N GLU A 120 -8.80 -10.43 -3.33
CA GLU A 120 -8.71 -10.59 -1.88
C GLU A 120 -7.65 -9.66 -1.26
N GLU A 121 -6.46 -9.56 -1.86
CA GLU A 121 -5.37 -8.71 -1.34
C GLU A 121 -5.71 -7.22 -1.41
N MET A 122 -6.42 -6.77 -2.45
CA MET A 122 -6.93 -5.41 -2.53
C MET A 122 -7.96 -5.13 -1.42
N THR A 123 -8.84 -6.10 -1.16
CA THR A 123 -9.81 -6.02 -0.05
C THR A 123 -9.08 -5.93 1.29
N VAL A 124 -8.02 -6.70 1.48
CA VAL A 124 -7.16 -6.65 2.67
C VAL A 124 -6.47 -5.28 2.80
N ALA A 125 -5.91 -4.73 1.72
CA ALA A 125 -5.29 -3.41 1.75
C ALA A 125 -6.29 -2.34 2.18
N TYR A 126 -7.51 -2.37 1.62
CA TYR A 126 -8.55 -1.42 2.02
C TYR A 126 -8.96 -1.57 3.49
N ALA A 127 -9.12 -2.81 3.98
CA ALA A 127 -9.42 -3.06 5.39
C ALA A 127 -8.31 -2.57 6.33
N LYS A 128 -7.04 -2.70 5.94
CA LYS A 128 -5.90 -2.14 6.71
C LYS A 128 -5.94 -0.62 6.76
N GLY A 129 -6.18 0.05 5.63
CA GLY A 129 -6.31 1.51 5.62
C GLY A 129 -7.46 1.99 6.51
N LEU A 130 -8.64 1.36 6.41
CA LEU A 130 -9.76 1.67 7.28
C LEU A 130 -9.44 1.43 8.76
N TYR A 131 -8.68 0.39 9.09
CA TYR A 131 -8.20 0.16 10.45
C TYR A 131 -7.29 1.30 10.93
N ASN A 132 -6.35 1.76 10.10
CA ASN A 132 -5.47 2.89 10.40
C ASN A 132 -6.24 4.21 10.58
N LEU A 133 -7.34 4.41 9.85
CA LEU A 133 -8.27 5.51 10.09
C LEU A 133 -9.01 5.34 11.43
N ALA A 134 -9.55 4.15 11.71
CA ALA A 134 -10.35 3.88 12.90
C ALA A 134 -9.55 4.09 14.21
N VAL A 135 -8.26 3.74 14.23
CA VAL A 135 -7.39 3.97 15.40
C VAL A 135 -7.14 5.46 15.68
N LYS A 136 -7.34 6.34 14.69
CA LYS A 136 -7.14 7.80 14.78
C LYS A 136 -8.45 8.57 15.00
N GLN A 137 -9.59 7.92 14.78
CA GLN A 137 -10.92 8.52 14.91
C GLN A 137 -11.40 8.61 16.36
N THR A 138 -12.37 9.48 16.62
CA THR A 138 -13.14 9.41 17.86
C THR A 138 -13.96 8.12 17.92
N ALA A 139 -14.34 7.68 19.11
CA ALA A 139 -15.15 6.47 19.28
C ALA A 139 -16.47 6.51 18.48
N GLN A 140 -17.07 7.69 18.30
CA GLN A 140 -18.29 7.86 17.53
C GLN A 140 -18.06 7.69 16.03
N GLU A 141 -17.02 8.31 15.48
CA GLU A 141 -16.67 8.21 14.06
C GLU A 141 -16.20 6.79 13.70
N ALA A 142 -15.42 6.17 14.61
CA ALA A 142 -14.87 4.84 14.42
C ALA A 142 -15.96 3.77 14.27
N GLN A 143 -17.16 3.93 14.85
CA GLN A 143 -18.25 2.95 14.72
C GLN A 143 -18.63 2.70 13.25
N ILE A 144 -18.69 3.75 12.43
CA ILE A 144 -19.04 3.63 11.00
C ILE A 144 -17.91 2.91 10.26
N THR A 145 -16.66 3.29 10.53
CA THR A 145 -15.47 2.69 9.93
C THR A 145 -15.34 1.22 10.31
N ILE A 146 -15.59 0.87 11.58
CA ILE A 146 -15.55 -0.49 12.10
C ILE A 146 -16.60 -1.37 11.42
N ALA A 147 -17.85 -0.91 11.31
CA ALA A 147 -18.90 -1.66 10.60
C ALA A 147 -18.51 -1.94 9.13
N LYS A 148 -17.83 -1.00 8.47
CA LYS A 148 -17.31 -1.21 7.11
C LYS A 148 -16.22 -2.29 7.09
N ILE A 149 -15.29 -2.27 8.04
CA ILE A 149 -14.23 -3.30 8.14
C ILE A 149 -14.82 -4.69 8.43
N GLU A 150 -15.82 -4.79 9.31
CA GLU A 150 -16.50 -6.05 9.63
C GLU A 150 -17.14 -6.67 8.38
N SER A 151 -17.81 -5.86 7.55
CA SER A 151 -18.36 -6.30 6.27
C SER A 151 -17.29 -6.84 5.31
N LEU A 152 -16.13 -6.17 5.21
CA LEU A 152 -15.00 -6.66 4.41
C LEU A 152 -14.44 -7.99 4.95
N CYS A 153 -14.34 -8.13 6.27
CA CYS A 153 -13.85 -9.35 6.91
C CYS A 153 -14.79 -10.54 6.72
N GLN A 154 -16.11 -10.31 6.67
CA GLN A 154 -17.11 -11.36 6.38
C GLN A 154 -16.97 -11.92 4.97
N ARG A 155 -16.45 -11.14 4.01
CA ARG A 155 -16.20 -11.60 2.64
C ARG A 155 -15.07 -12.62 2.55
N TYR A 156 -14.03 -12.46 3.38
CA TYR A 156 -12.86 -13.35 3.41
C TYR A 156 -12.54 -13.83 4.84
N PRO A 157 -13.44 -14.61 5.47
CA PRO A 157 -13.34 -14.97 6.90
C PRO A 157 -12.18 -15.93 7.20
N LYS A 158 -11.65 -16.60 6.17
CA LYS A 158 -10.50 -17.50 6.29
C LYS A 158 -9.16 -16.77 6.17
N ASN A 159 -9.12 -15.53 5.69
CA ASN A 159 -7.91 -14.75 5.56
C ASN A 159 -7.32 -14.40 6.93
N ASP A 160 -6.05 -14.72 7.16
CA ASP A 160 -5.42 -14.53 8.47
C ASP A 160 -5.22 -13.06 8.83
N THR A 161 -4.99 -12.19 7.85
CA THR A 161 -4.92 -10.75 8.07
C THR A 161 -6.28 -10.19 8.48
N MET A 162 -7.36 -10.59 7.82
CA MET A 162 -8.72 -10.19 8.21
C MET A 162 -9.05 -10.65 9.64
N LYS A 163 -8.68 -11.89 10.02
CA LYS A 163 -8.84 -12.36 11.41
C LYS A 163 -8.04 -11.52 12.41
N LYS A 164 -6.81 -11.12 12.06
CA LYS A 164 -5.98 -10.24 12.92
C LYS A 164 -6.63 -8.87 13.08
N ILE A 165 -7.14 -8.27 12.00
CA ILE A 165 -7.87 -7.01 12.03
C ILE A 165 -9.10 -7.13 12.94
N MET A 166 -9.96 -8.15 12.75
CA MET A 166 -11.13 -8.38 13.60
C MET A 166 -10.78 -8.48 15.10
N LYS A 167 -9.69 -9.18 15.44
CA LYS A 167 -9.21 -9.26 16.84
C LYS A 167 -8.72 -7.92 17.37
N ALA A 168 -8.10 -7.10 16.53
CA ALA A 168 -7.64 -5.77 16.91
C ALA A 168 -8.82 -4.79 17.11
N LEU A 169 -9.85 -4.87 16.26
CA LEU A 169 -11.07 -4.06 16.38
C LEU A 169 -11.80 -4.28 17.70
N ALA A 170 -11.89 -5.52 18.17
CA ALA A 170 -12.48 -5.82 19.47
C ALA A 170 -11.79 -5.07 20.62
N LYS A 171 -10.49 -4.76 20.50
CA LYS A 171 -9.79 -3.94 21.51
C LYS A 171 -10.12 -2.46 21.41
N LEU A 172 -10.42 -1.95 20.21
CA LEU A 172 -10.80 -0.55 19.99
C LEU A 172 -12.23 -0.26 20.48
N GLN A 173 -13.15 -1.21 20.34
CA GLN A 173 -14.53 -1.09 20.81
C GLN A 173 -14.66 -1.10 22.35
N ASN A 174 -13.63 -1.57 23.06
CA ASN A 174 -13.60 -1.67 24.51
C ASN A 174 -12.81 -0.53 25.20
N LYS A 175 -12.40 0.50 24.44
CA LYS A 175 -11.81 1.74 24.96
C LYS A 175 -12.89 2.80 25.20
#